data_AF-A0A920HCP7-F1
#
_entry.id   AF-A0A920HCP7-F1
#
_cell.length_a   1.000
_cell.length_b   1.000
_cell.length_c   1.000
_cell.angle_alpha   90.00
_cell.angle_beta   90.00
_cell.angle_gamma   90.00
#
_symmetry.space_group_name_H-M   'P 1'
#
loop_
_entity.id
_entity.type
_entity.pdbx_description
1 polymer ?
#
loop_
_entity_poly.entity_id
_entity_poly.type
_entity_poly.pdbx_seq_one_letter_code
_entity_poly.pdbx_strand_id
1 'polypeptide(L)'
;MNSNSNIQKMLNDELECFKEIHASSKLIADDLNEATNDTLVNLLIEREKRIKTIQLIENERKSLDISEQKLKSNYSTIYSQIKEVLLQIVQIDAKLMDIVSAKKDSILSELKEIDKIKKMSSEPKTNEAKIIDIRQS
;
A
#
# COMPACT_ATOMS: atom_id res chain seq x y z
N MET A 1 19.61 -31.60 -16.20
CA MET A 1 19.74 -30.14 -15.93
C MET A 1 20.55 -29.98 -14.65
N ASN A 2 21.52 -29.06 -14.63
CA ASN A 2 22.47 -28.90 -13.53
C ASN A 2 21.78 -28.19 -12.34
N SER A 3 21.64 -28.81 -11.18
CA SER A 3 20.83 -28.30 -10.05
C SER A 3 21.23 -26.88 -9.61
N ASN A 4 22.50 -26.50 -9.77
CA ASN A 4 22.98 -25.14 -9.51
C ASN A 4 22.36 -24.09 -10.46
N SER A 5 22.17 -24.43 -11.73
CA SER A 5 21.54 -23.53 -12.70
C SER A 5 20.06 -23.28 -12.37
N ASN A 6 19.38 -24.25 -11.75
CA ASN A 6 17.97 -24.09 -11.37
C ASN A 6 17.82 -23.15 -10.16
N ILE A 7 18.65 -23.32 -9.13
CA ILE A 7 18.62 -22.47 -7.93
C ILE A 7 18.95 -21.02 -8.28
N GLN A 8 19.97 -20.81 -9.12
CA GLN A 8 20.32 -19.46 -9.55
C GLN A 8 19.14 -18.79 -10.27
N LYS A 9 18.44 -19.53 -11.12
CA LYS A 9 17.23 -19.02 -11.79
C LYS A 9 16.15 -18.66 -10.77
N MET A 10 15.84 -19.54 -9.83
CA MET A 10 14.85 -19.30 -8.77
C MET A 10 15.19 -18.04 -7.95
N LEU A 11 16.46 -17.86 -7.55
CA LEU A 11 16.88 -16.67 -6.80
C LEU A 11 16.82 -15.39 -7.65
N ASN A 12 17.08 -15.47 -8.96
CA ASN A 12 16.89 -14.34 -9.86
C ASN A 12 15.40 -14.00 -10.05
N ASP A 13 14.54 -15.01 -10.12
CA ASP A 13 13.09 -14.84 -10.22
C ASP A 13 12.53 -14.21 -8.92
N GLU A 14 13.03 -14.62 -7.74
CA GLU A 14 12.74 -13.96 -6.44
C GLU A 14 13.20 -12.49 -6.46
N LEU A 15 14.45 -12.23 -6.89
CA LEU A 15 15.01 -10.87 -6.98
C LEU A 15 14.18 -9.97 -7.90
N GLU A 16 13.73 -10.48 -9.04
CA GLU A 16 12.92 -9.72 -9.98
C GLU A 16 11.57 -9.34 -9.37
N CYS A 17 10.91 -10.26 -8.66
CA CYS A 17 9.67 -9.95 -7.94
C CYS A 17 9.87 -8.82 -6.92
N PHE A 18 10.99 -8.82 -6.18
CA PHE A 18 11.31 -7.72 -5.25
C PHE A 18 11.55 -6.39 -5.99
N LYS A 19 12.25 -6.41 -7.13
CA LYS A 19 12.47 -5.21 -7.94
C LYS A 19 11.17 -4.63 -8.49
N GLU A 20 10.24 -5.47 -8.93
CA GLU A 20 8.93 -5.02 -9.40
C GLU A 20 8.09 -4.43 -8.26
N ILE A 21 8.12 -5.02 -7.07
CA ILE A 21 7.50 -4.45 -5.86
C ILE A 21 8.09 -3.06 -5.58
N HIS A 22 9.42 -2.96 -5.56
CA HIS A 22 10.10 -1.69 -5.33
C HIS A 22 9.74 -0.64 -6.39
N ALA A 23 9.81 -1.00 -7.68
CA ALA A 23 9.55 -0.08 -8.79
C ALA A 23 8.10 0.45 -8.79
N SER A 24 7.11 -0.43 -8.63
CA SER A 24 5.69 -0.04 -8.57
C SER A 24 5.39 0.82 -7.34
N SER A 25 5.98 0.48 -6.19
CA SER A 25 5.82 1.27 -4.96
C SER A 25 6.47 2.65 -5.09
N LYS A 26 7.65 2.71 -5.75
CA LYS A 26 8.38 3.96 -5.98
C LYS A 26 7.61 4.93 -6.87
N LEU A 27 7.03 4.45 -7.97
CA LEU A 27 6.24 5.27 -8.88
C LEU A 27 5.13 6.03 -8.15
N ILE A 28 4.47 5.39 -7.19
CA ILE A 28 3.40 6.00 -6.41
C ILE A 28 3.96 6.91 -5.31
N ALA A 29 5.06 6.53 -4.66
CA ALA A 29 5.66 7.32 -3.60
C ALA A 29 6.32 8.61 -4.10
N ASP A 30 6.81 8.63 -5.35
CA ASP A 30 7.39 9.82 -5.97
C ASP A 30 6.31 10.80 -6.50
N ASP A 31 5.07 10.32 -6.66
CA ASP A 31 3.91 11.11 -7.10
C ASP A 31 2.82 11.24 -6.01
N LEU A 32 3.20 11.92 -4.92
CA LEU A 32 2.38 12.07 -3.71
C LEU A 32 1.00 12.71 -3.96
N ASN A 33 0.90 13.62 -4.92
CA ASN A 33 -0.30 14.42 -5.14
C ASN A 33 -1.31 13.70 -6.03
N GLU A 34 -0.86 12.85 -6.97
CA GLU A 34 -1.75 12.16 -7.91
C GLU A 34 -2.11 10.73 -7.48
N ALA A 35 -1.46 10.17 -6.46
CA ALA A 35 -1.78 8.85 -5.95
C ALA A 35 -3.27 8.79 -5.51
N THR A 36 -4.14 8.15 -6.29
CA THR A 36 -5.55 7.98 -5.90
C THR A 36 -5.70 6.80 -4.94
N ASN A 37 -6.84 6.70 -4.25
CA ASN A 37 -7.13 5.53 -3.41
C ASN A 37 -7.15 4.24 -4.25
N ASP A 38 -7.67 4.30 -5.48
CA ASP A 38 -7.68 3.16 -6.41
C ASP A 38 -6.26 2.75 -6.80
N THR A 39 -5.38 3.73 -7.04
CA THR A 39 -3.95 3.47 -7.33
C THR A 39 -3.27 2.74 -6.16
N LEU A 40 -3.57 3.14 -4.92
CA LEU A 40 -3.03 2.50 -3.71
C LEU A 40 -3.57 1.07 -3.53
N VAL A 41 -4.86 0.84 -3.79
CA VAL A 41 -5.46 -0.50 -3.73
C VAL A 41 -4.87 -1.42 -4.81
N ASN A 42 -4.74 -0.93 -6.04
CA ASN A 42 -4.13 -1.69 -7.13
C ASN A 42 -2.67 -2.05 -6.82
N LEU A 43 -1.91 -1.14 -6.19
CA LEU A 43 -0.56 -1.45 -5.70
C LEU A 43 -0.56 -2.63 -4.72
N LEU A 44 -1.48 -2.65 -3.75
CA LEU A 44 -1.57 -3.74 -2.77
C LEU A 44 -1.89 -5.08 -3.45
N ILE A 45 -2.79 -5.09 -4.43
CA ILE A 45 -3.15 -6.28 -5.21
C ILE A 45 -1.92 -6.82 -5.97
N GLU A 46 -1.20 -5.95 -6.67
CA GLU A 46 -0.01 -6.37 -7.42
C GLU A 46 1.12 -6.85 -6.50
N ARG A 47 1.34 -6.17 -5.36
CA ARG A 47 2.30 -6.62 -4.34
C ARG A 47 1.93 -7.99 -3.78
N GLU A 48 0.66 -8.23 -3.48
CA GLU A 48 0.20 -9.52 -2.98
C GLU A 48 0.49 -10.65 -3.98
N LYS A 49 0.25 -10.42 -5.29
CA LYS A 49 0.60 -11.40 -6.34
C LYS A 49 2.09 -11.72 -6.33
N ARG A 50 2.96 -10.70 -6.27
CA ARG A 50 4.42 -10.91 -6.26
C ARG A 50 4.91 -11.59 -4.99
N ILE A 51 4.35 -11.25 -3.83
CA ILE A 51 4.66 -11.93 -2.57
C ILE A 51 4.28 -13.42 -2.64
N LYS A 52 3.11 -13.76 -3.19
CA LYS A 52 2.71 -15.16 -3.41
C LYS A 52 3.69 -15.88 -4.32
N THR A 53 4.15 -15.25 -5.41
CA THR A 53 5.18 -15.84 -6.30
C THR A 53 6.50 -16.08 -5.55
N ILE A 54 6.98 -15.11 -4.75
CA ILE A 54 8.18 -15.27 -3.94
C ILE A 54 8.05 -16.46 -2.98
N GLN A 55 6.91 -16.58 -2.29
CA GLN A 55 6.64 -17.69 -1.37
C GLN A 55 6.66 -19.05 -2.08
N LEU A 56 6.10 -19.14 -3.29
CA LEU A 56 6.12 -20.36 -4.08
C LEU A 56 7.56 -20.76 -4.45
N ILE A 57 8.36 -19.81 -4.93
CA ILE A 57 9.76 -20.06 -5.29
C ILE A 57 10.58 -20.46 -4.06
N GLU A 58 10.38 -19.77 -2.93
CA GLU A 58 11.08 -20.09 -1.67
C GLU A 58 10.73 -21.50 -1.18
N ASN A 59 9.45 -21.90 -1.25
CA ASN A 59 9.00 -23.23 -0.87
C ASN A 59 9.59 -24.32 -1.77
N GLU A 60 9.58 -24.11 -3.09
CA GLU A 60 10.19 -25.04 -4.04
C GLU A 60 11.70 -25.16 -3.77
N ARG A 61 12.39 -24.04 -3.51
CA ARG A 61 13.83 -24.03 -3.20
C ARG A 61 14.14 -24.74 -1.88
N LYS A 62 13.32 -24.55 -0.85
CA LYS A 62 13.44 -25.25 0.44
C LYS A 62 13.21 -26.76 0.30
N SER A 63 12.34 -27.19 -0.61
CA SER A 63 12.08 -28.62 -0.86
C SER A 63 13.30 -29.39 -1.41
N LEU A 64 14.31 -28.68 -1.92
CA LEU A 64 15.54 -29.27 -2.44
C LEU A 64 16.55 -29.69 -1.34
N ASP A 65 16.24 -29.44 -0.07
CA ASP A 65 17.05 -29.82 1.11
C ASP A 65 18.53 -29.38 1.02
N ILE A 66 18.74 -28.15 0.53
CA ILE A 66 20.06 -27.54 0.40
C ILE A 66 20.32 -26.67 1.62
N SER A 67 21.46 -26.87 2.27
CA SER A 67 21.80 -26.08 3.44
C SER A 67 21.87 -24.58 3.13
N GLU A 68 21.30 -23.78 4.02
CA GLU A 68 21.25 -22.32 3.86
C GLU A 68 22.66 -21.71 3.74
N GLN A 69 23.64 -22.26 4.48
CA GLN A 69 25.03 -21.82 4.40
C GLN A 69 25.63 -22.02 3.00
N LYS A 70 25.34 -23.15 2.35
CA LYS A 70 25.80 -23.45 0.98
C LYS A 70 25.10 -22.56 -0.05
N LEU A 71 23.81 -22.26 0.14
CA LEU A 71 23.11 -21.30 -0.70
C LEU A 71 23.72 -19.91 -0.58
N LYS A 72 23.95 -19.43 0.65
CA LYS A 72 24.54 -18.11 0.92
C LYS A 72 25.96 -18.00 0.37
N SER A 73 26.79 -19.05 0.44
CA SER A 73 28.14 -19.01 -0.12
C SER A 73 28.12 -18.97 -1.65
N ASN A 74 27.30 -19.83 -2.27
CA ASN A 74 27.30 -20.00 -3.73
C ASN A 74 26.58 -18.87 -4.47
N TYR A 75 25.65 -18.18 -3.81
CA TYR A 75 24.82 -17.12 -4.40
C TYR A 75 24.87 -15.81 -3.59
N SER A 76 26.00 -15.55 -2.92
CA SER A 76 26.21 -14.39 -2.04
C SER A 76 25.86 -13.04 -2.70
N THR A 77 26.18 -12.89 -3.98
CA THR A 77 25.85 -11.69 -4.76
C THR A 77 24.34 -11.48 -4.87
N ILE A 78 23.57 -12.51 -5.24
CA ILE A 78 22.12 -12.41 -5.40
C ILE A 78 21.45 -12.14 -4.05
N TYR A 79 21.89 -12.81 -2.98
CA TYR A 79 21.40 -12.52 -1.62
C TYR A 79 21.66 -11.07 -1.19
N SER A 80 22.82 -10.53 -1.55
CA SER A 80 23.17 -9.14 -1.25
C SER A 80 22.26 -8.16 -1.99
N GLN A 81 21.96 -8.44 -3.27
CA GLN A 81 21.02 -7.65 -4.07
C GLN A 81 19.59 -7.72 -3.52
N ILE A 82 19.11 -8.91 -3.16
CA ILE A 82 17.78 -9.08 -2.52
C ILE A 82 17.72 -8.25 -1.23
N LYS A 83 18.76 -8.32 -0.39
CA LYS A 83 18.83 -7.56 0.86
C LYS A 83 18.79 -6.05 0.62
N GLU A 84 19.50 -5.57 -0.40
CA GLU A 84 19.49 -4.16 -0.78
C GLU A 84 18.10 -3.71 -1.21
N VAL A 85 17.44 -4.45 -2.10
CA VAL A 85 16.09 -4.12 -2.59
C VAL A 85 15.08 -4.17 -1.43
N LEU A 86 15.18 -5.14 -0.52
CA LEU A 86 14.32 -5.21 0.66
C LEU A 86 14.45 -3.97 1.55
N LEU A 87 15.68 -3.46 1.75
CA LEU A 87 15.89 -2.23 2.50
C LEU A 87 15.24 -1.03 1.80
N GLN A 88 15.34 -0.95 0.48
CA GLN A 88 14.70 0.10 -0.31
C GLN A 88 13.16 0.02 -0.24
N ILE A 89 12.58 -1.19 -0.27
CA ILE A 89 11.13 -1.40 -0.09
C ILE A 89 10.68 -0.87 1.27
N VAL A 90 11.40 -1.18 2.36
CA VAL A 90 11.07 -0.68 3.70
C VAL A 90 11.07 0.85 3.76
N GLN A 91 12.04 1.49 3.10
CA GLN A 91 12.10 2.96 3.04
C GLN A 91 10.91 3.55 2.28
N ILE A 92 10.48 2.91 1.19
CA ILE A 92 9.31 3.35 0.43
C ILE A 92 8.02 3.09 1.20
N ASP A 93 7.92 1.98 1.93
CA ASP A 93 6.75 1.66 2.75
C ASP A 93 6.49 2.73 3.82
N ALA A 94 7.56 3.30 4.41
CA ALA A 94 7.44 4.44 5.31
C ALA A 94 6.81 5.66 4.60
N LYS A 95 7.27 5.99 3.38
CA LYS A 95 6.69 7.11 2.59
C LYS A 95 5.24 6.85 2.20
N LEU A 96 4.91 5.63 1.79
CA LEU A 96 3.54 5.24 1.45
C LEU A 96 2.63 5.35 2.67
N MET A 97 3.12 5.00 3.87
CA MET A 97 2.38 5.15 5.11
C MET A 97 2.07 6.62 5.42
N ASP A 98 3.00 7.54 5.16
CA ASP A 98 2.78 8.97 5.31
C ASP A 98 1.69 9.47 4.34
N ILE A 99 1.72 9.02 3.07
CA ILE A 99 0.70 9.34 2.06
C ILE A 99 -0.69 8.87 2.50
N VAL A 100 -0.79 7.61 2.96
CA VAL A 100 -2.05 7.02 3.42
C VAL A 100 -2.59 7.77 4.64
N SER A 101 -1.70 8.13 5.57
CA SER A 101 -2.05 8.92 6.76
C SER A 101 -2.60 10.29 6.37
N ALA A 102 -1.91 11.01 5.48
CA ALA A 102 -2.36 12.33 5.02
C ALA A 102 -3.74 12.27 4.32
N LYS A 103 -3.96 11.25 3.48
CA LYS A 103 -5.26 11.06 2.82
C LYS A 103 -6.38 10.74 3.80
N LYS A 104 -6.11 9.91 4.79
CA LYS A 104 -7.06 9.60 5.86
C LYS A 104 -7.49 10.88 6.59
N ASP A 105 -6.55 11.77 6.91
CA ASP A 105 -6.83 13.02 7.60
C ASP A 105 -7.63 14.01 6.73
N SER A 106 -7.34 14.08 5.42
CA SER A 106 -8.13 14.85 4.45
C SER A 106 -9.58 14.37 4.41
N ILE A 107 -9.79 13.06 4.19
CA ILE A 107 -11.12 12.45 4.11
C ILE A 107 -11.89 12.68 5.43
N LEU A 108 -11.24 12.52 6.57
CA LEU A 108 -11.89 12.75 7.88
C LEU A 108 -12.32 14.21 8.04
N SER A 109 -11.53 15.16 7.53
CA SER A 109 -11.87 16.58 7.57
C SER A 109 -13.06 16.89 6.67
N GLU A 110 -13.08 16.38 5.44
CA GLU A 110 -14.20 16.51 4.50
C GLU A 110 -15.50 15.92 5.08
N LEU A 111 -15.43 14.74 5.70
CA LEU A 111 -16.59 14.11 6.34
C LEU A 111 -17.14 14.93 7.50
N LYS A 112 -16.26 15.57 8.31
CA LYS A 112 -16.69 16.48 9.38
C LYS A 112 -17.39 17.72 8.84
N GLU A 113 -16.93 18.26 7.71
CA GLU A 113 -17.58 19.39 7.06
C GLU A 113 -18.97 19.01 6.51
N ILE A 114 -19.09 17.86 5.86
CA ILE A 114 -20.38 17.33 5.39
C ILE A 114 -21.36 17.15 6.56
N ASP A 115 -20.91 16.61 7.70
CA ASP A 115 -21.74 16.45 8.89
C ASP A 115 -22.21 17.80 9.47
N LYS A 116 -21.33 18.81 9.52
CA LYS A 116 -21.69 20.17 9.94
C LYS A 116 -22.74 20.80 9.03
N ILE A 117 -22.55 20.71 7.71
CA ILE A 117 -23.50 21.23 6.71
C ILE A 117 -24.86 20.55 6.88
N LYS A 118 -24.88 19.23 7.07
CA LYS A 118 -26.11 18.46 7.28
C LYS A 118 -26.85 18.90 8.55
N LYS A 119 -26.13 19.13 9.65
CA LYS A 119 -26.70 19.62 10.91
C LYS A 119 -27.29 21.02 10.78
N MET A 120 -26.59 21.94 10.12
CA MET A 120 -27.11 23.30 9.85
C MET A 120 -28.36 23.29 8.96
N SER A 121 -28.46 22.36 8.01
CA SER A 121 -29.64 22.20 7.15
C SER A 121 -30.86 21.59 7.87
N SER A 122 -30.63 20.90 9.00
CA SER A 122 -31.66 20.24 9.80
C SER A 122 -32.20 21.07 10.97
N GLU A 123 -31.65 22.25 11.24
CA GLU A 123 -32.22 23.16 12.26
C GLU A 123 -33.56 23.72 11.74
N PRO A 124 -34.69 23.48 12.44
CA PRO A 124 -35.95 24.10 12.05
C PRO A 124 -35.79 25.61 12.24
N LYS A 125 -35.99 26.39 11.17
CA LYS A 125 -36.26 27.81 11.30
C LYS A 125 -37.54 27.94 12.12
N THR A 126 -37.42 28.13 13.43
CA THR A 126 -38.53 28.55 14.28
C THR A 126 -38.86 29.99 13.89
N ASN A 127 -39.59 30.14 12.79
CA ASN A 127 -40.38 31.33 12.55
C ASN A 127 -41.47 31.33 13.63
N GLU A 128 -41.19 31.95 14.76
CA GLU A 128 -42.22 32.39 15.69
C GLU A 128 -43.14 33.36 14.92
N ALA A 129 -44.18 32.83 14.30
CA ALA A 129 -45.26 33.64 13.79
C ALA A 129 -45.95 34.28 15.01
N LYS A 130 -45.71 35.58 15.23
CA LYS A 130 -46.52 36.37 16.17
C LYS A 130 -47.96 36.37 15.71
N ILE A 131 -48.83 35.63 16.39
CA ILE A 131 -50.28 35.74 16.23
C ILE A 131 -50.70 37.08 16.85
N ILE A 132 -51.13 38.01 16.01
CA ILE A 132 -51.74 39.28 16.45
C ILE A 132 -53.26 39.04 16.46
N ASP A 133 -53.84 38.96 17.64
CA ASP A 133 -55.29 38.86 17.83
C ASP A 133 -55.89 40.29 17.78
N ILE A 134 -56.55 40.63 16.68
CA ILE A 134 -57.20 41.94 16.51
C ILE A 134 -58.65 41.80 16.98
N ARG A 135 -58.93 42.27 18.21
CA ARG A 135 -60.31 42.42 18.69
C ARG A 135 -60.96 43.60 17.98
N GLN A 136 -61.94 43.32 17.12
CA GLN A 136 -62.83 44.34 16.59
C GLN A 136 -63.79 44.79 17.70
N SER A 137 -63.86 46.11 17.90
CA SER A 137 -64.79 46.78 18.83
C SER A 137 -66.17 46.92 18.22
#